data_AF-A0A7Y1VF88-F1
#
_entry.id   AF-A0A7Y1VF88-F1
#
_cell.length_a   1.000
_cell.length_b   1.000
_cell.length_c   1.000
_cell.angle_alpha   90.00
_cell.angle_beta   90.00
_cell.angle_gamma   90.00
#
_symmetry.space_group_name_H-M   'P 1'
#
loop_
_entity.id
_entity.type
_entity.pdbx_description
1 polymer ?
#
loop_
_entity_poly.entity_id
_entity_poly.type
_entity_poly.pdbx_seq_one_letter_code
_entity_poly.pdbx_strand_id
1 'polypeptide(L)'
;MAESKIVLPDLPGAEYAPEPPPQGPVVWMKENLFSTPFSVILTIIGTIIAVGSLRGVFGFVANPERIWQAVTTNLRLLMVQAYPDQHMWRVWVSIGVVVVLTALSLAVWRVGGRTSGRKLTGNVMAVGGLIATIGLVAAFPFEMNVTWTGIGLAVAGLGYMVRRMMGDRAKIENIPTLAVVAGLLIGLVASLWVLQVPVPDPDTGIRAATTEPLANTTRFPWMFLLIAGFVAYGLGTRIR
;
A
#
# COMPACT_ATOMS: atom_id res chain seq x y z
N MET A 1 11.17 -52.86 25.30
CA MET A 1 11.11 -52.85 23.83
C MET A 1 11.65 -51.50 23.39
N ALA A 2 12.83 -51.47 22.77
CA ALA A 2 13.49 -50.23 22.35
C ALA A 2 12.93 -49.79 20.99
N GLU A 3 12.52 -48.53 20.86
CA GLU A 3 12.18 -47.92 19.57
C GLU A 3 13.44 -47.87 18.70
N SER A 4 13.46 -48.72 17.68
CA SER A 4 14.43 -48.65 16.59
C SER A 4 14.13 -47.39 15.77
N LYS A 5 14.93 -46.34 16.00
CA LYS A 5 14.95 -45.16 15.13
C LYS A 5 15.53 -45.63 13.79
N ILE A 6 14.68 -45.75 12.78
CA ILE A 6 15.11 -46.09 11.42
C ILE A 6 16.03 -44.96 10.93
N VAL A 7 17.34 -45.21 10.95
CA VAL A 7 18.33 -44.31 10.36
C VAL A 7 18.34 -44.62 8.87
N LEU A 8 17.67 -43.77 8.08
CA LEU A 8 17.74 -43.83 6.62
C LEU A 8 19.18 -43.51 6.18
N PRO A 9 19.75 -44.25 5.21
CA PRO A 9 21.08 -43.96 4.69
C PRO A 9 21.10 -42.57 4.04
N ASP A 10 22.13 -41.77 4.33
CA ASP A 10 22.36 -40.47 3.69
C ASP A 10 22.60 -40.66 2.19
N LEU A 11 21.53 -40.50 1.40
CA LEU A 11 21.62 -40.52 -0.06
C LEU A 11 22.29 -39.23 -0.52
N PRO A 12 23.46 -39.28 -1.18
CA PRO A 12 24.10 -38.08 -1.71
C PRO A 12 23.17 -37.45 -2.77
N GLY A 13 22.64 -36.27 -2.46
CA GLY A 13 21.70 -35.55 -3.33
C GLY A 13 20.23 -35.58 -2.90
N ALA A 14 19.89 -36.10 -1.71
CA ALA A 14 18.56 -35.90 -1.15
C ALA A 14 18.36 -34.41 -0.79
N GLU A 15 17.66 -33.68 -1.66
CA GLU A 15 17.14 -32.36 -1.35
C GLU A 15 16.12 -32.52 -0.20
N TYR A 16 16.53 -32.16 1.02
CA TYR A 16 15.63 -32.18 2.17
C TYR A 16 14.42 -31.31 1.85
N ALA A 17 13.22 -31.85 2.07
CA ALA A 17 12.00 -31.06 1.97
C ALA A 17 12.17 -29.79 2.83
N PRO A 18 11.85 -28.59 2.30
CA PRO A 18 11.99 -27.35 3.05
C PRO A 18 11.33 -27.48 4.41
N GLU A 19 12.00 -27.02 5.47
CA GLU A 19 11.42 -27.02 6.81
C GLU A 19 10.03 -26.37 6.75
N PRO A 20 9.00 -27.01 7.32
CA PRO A 20 7.66 -26.45 7.28
C PRO A 20 7.70 -25.05 7.90
N PRO A 21 7.06 -24.04 7.28
CA PRO A 21 7.13 -22.68 7.78
C PRO A 21 6.65 -22.63 9.24
N PRO A 22 7.28 -21.77 10.07
CA PRO A 22 7.10 -21.77 11.51
C PRO A 22 5.62 -21.73 11.92
N GLN A 23 5.30 -22.53 12.93
CA GLN A 23 3.94 -22.81 13.37
C GLN A 23 3.36 -21.62 14.16
N GLY A 24 2.89 -20.60 13.42
CA GLY A 24 2.17 -19.46 13.97
C GLY A 24 3.05 -18.28 14.41
N PRO A 25 2.44 -17.09 14.59
CA PRO A 25 3.18 -15.83 14.78
C PRO A 25 4.03 -15.81 16.06
N VAL A 26 3.58 -16.45 17.15
CA VAL A 26 4.30 -16.48 18.43
C VAL A 26 5.57 -17.34 18.34
N VAL A 27 5.46 -18.51 17.72
CA VAL A 27 6.62 -19.40 17.51
C VAL A 27 7.63 -18.72 16.59
N TRP A 28 7.17 -18.11 15.50
CA TRP A 28 8.01 -17.31 14.61
C TRP A 28 8.75 -16.20 15.38
N MET A 29 8.06 -15.42 16.22
CA MET A 29 8.72 -14.37 17.01
C MET A 29 9.78 -14.93 17.96
N LYS A 30 9.50 -16.05 18.63
CA LYS A 30 10.46 -16.69 19.53
C LYS A 30 11.72 -17.14 18.78
N GLU A 31 11.56 -17.73 17.61
CA GLU A 31 12.66 -18.24 16.80
C GLU A 31 13.45 -17.13 16.09
N ASN A 32 12.80 -16.02 15.71
CA ASN A 32 13.43 -14.97 14.91
C ASN A 32 13.91 -13.76 15.73
N LEU A 33 13.15 -13.33 16.75
CA LEU A 33 13.45 -12.13 17.52
C LEU A 33 14.10 -12.46 18.87
N PHE A 34 13.68 -13.56 19.52
CA PHE A 34 14.06 -13.88 20.89
C PHE A 34 14.82 -15.21 21.03
N SER A 35 15.54 -15.62 19.99
CA SER A 35 16.25 -16.92 19.94
C SER A 35 17.42 -17.03 20.90
N THR A 36 18.09 -15.91 21.19
CA THR A 36 19.22 -15.84 22.13
C THR A 36 19.08 -14.62 23.05
N PRO A 37 19.73 -14.59 24.24
CA PRO A 37 19.71 -13.41 25.11
C PRO A 37 20.22 -12.14 24.42
N PHE A 38 21.21 -12.27 23.52
CA PHE A 38 21.68 -11.14 22.71
C PHE A 38 20.58 -10.65 21.75
N SER A 39 19.88 -11.56 21.07
CA SER A 39 18.73 -11.22 20.21
C SER A 39 17.61 -10.54 20.99
N VAL A 40 17.38 -10.92 22.25
CA VAL A 40 16.41 -10.26 23.14
C VAL A 40 16.81 -8.81 23.39
N ILE A 41 18.06 -8.55 23.77
CA ILE A 41 18.57 -7.18 24.00
C ILE A 41 18.46 -6.36 22.70
N LEU A 42 18.90 -6.93 21.58
CA LEU A 42 18.84 -6.27 20.28
C LEU A 42 17.39 -5.96 19.87
N THR A 43 16.45 -6.86 20.12
CA THR A 43 15.03 -6.65 19.84
C THR A 43 14.44 -5.55 20.72
N ILE A 44 14.79 -5.49 22.00
CA ILE A 44 14.33 -4.43 22.90
C ILE A 44 14.85 -3.07 22.44
N ILE A 45 16.17 -2.95 22.22
CA ILE A 45 16.80 -1.70 21.76
C ILE A 45 16.24 -1.30 20.38
N GLY A 46 16.16 -2.24 19.45
CA GLY A 46 15.61 -2.03 18.12
C GLY A 46 14.15 -1.57 18.15
N THR A 47 13.33 -2.15 19.04
CA THR A 47 11.94 -1.72 19.23
C THR A 47 11.86 -0.31 19.80
N ILE A 48 12.70 0.03 20.79
CA ILE A 48 12.75 1.40 21.36
C ILE A 48 13.14 2.41 20.28
N ILE A 49 14.17 2.11 19.48
CA ILE A 49 14.60 2.98 18.39
C ILE A 49 13.51 3.10 17.32
N ALA A 50 12.89 2.00 16.92
CA ALA A 50 11.84 1.99 15.91
C ALA A 50 10.61 2.80 16.36
N VAL A 51 10.12 2.56 17.58
CA VAL A 51 8.99 3.30 18.16
C VAL A 51 9.34 4.77 18.36
N GLY A 52 10.54 5.07 18.88
CA GLY A 52 11.03 6.43 19.04
C GLY A 52 11.11 7.18 17.71
N SER A 53 11.62 6.54 16.67
CA SER A 53 11.72 7.11 15.31
C SER A 53 10.33 7.34 14.71
N LEU A 54 9.42 6.37 14.82
CA LEU A 54 8.03 6.52 14.38
C LEU A 54 7.35 7.69 15.08
N ARG A 55 7.50 7.79 16.41
CA ARG A 55 6.95 8.91 17.19
C ARG A 55 7.59 10.24 16.79
N GLY A 56 8.90 10.28 16.56
CA GLY A 56 9.59 11.48 16.09
C GLY A 56 9.08 11.96 14.73
N VAL A 57 8.98 11.06 13.74
CA VAL A 57 8.49 11.39 12.39
C VAL A 57 7.04 11.84 12.43
N PHE A 58 6.15 11.05 13.04
CA PHE A 58 4.72 11.38 13.05
C PHE A 58 4.39 12.58 13.93
N GLY A 59 5.10 12.74 15.05
CA GLY A 59 5.00 13.94 15.89
C GLY A 59 5.50 15.19 15.16
N PHE A 60 6.57 15.08 14.37
CA PHE A 60 7.02 16.18 13.51
C PHE A 60 5.99 16.51 12.42
N VAL A 61 5.50 15.51 11.69
CA VAL A 61 4.58 15.71 10.56
C VAL A 61 3.23 16.27 11.02
N ALA A 62 2.69 15.79 12.14
CA ALA A 62 1.39 16.22 12.64
C ALA A 62 1.45 17.42 13.59
N ASN A 63 2.63 18.01 13.83
CA ASN A 63 2.72 19.18 14.71
C ASN A 63 1.94 20.35 14.08
N PRO A 64 0.95 20.94 14.79
CA PRO A 64 0.15 22.06 14.29
C PRO A 64 0.95 23.30 13.90
N GLU A 65 2.15 23.47 14.46
CA GLU A 65 3.07 24.56 14.10
C GLU A 65 3.67 24.38 12.69
N ARG A 66 3.52 23.20 12.07
CA ARG A 66 4.02 22.92 10.73
C ARG A 66 3.00 23.31 9.67
N ILE A 67 3.37 24.30 8.87
CA ILE A 67 2.55 24.83 7.78
C ILE A 67 2.83 24.02 6.51
N TRP A 68 2.17 22.87 6.36
CA TRP A 68 2.28 22.02 5.17
C TRP A 68 1.65 22.61 3.90
N GLN A 69 0.90 23.71 4.04
CA GLN A 69 0.23 24.40 2.93
C GLN A 69 1.21 24.82 1.82
N ALA A 70 2.43 25.23 2.18
CA ALA A 70 3.44 25.59 1.19
C ALA A 70 3.81 24.41 0.30
N VAL A 71 3.90 23.19 0.87
CA VAL A 71 4.20 21.97 0.12
C VAL A 71 3.01 21.60 -0.75
N THR A 72 1.79 21.55 -0.20
CA THR A 72 0.59 21.13 -0.94
C THR A 72 0.24 22.09 -2.07
N THR A 73 0.40 23.40 -1.86
CA THR A 73 0.12 24.42 -2.88
C THR A 73 1.16 24.40 -4.00
N ASN A 74 2.41 24.06 -3.68
CA ASN A 74 3.52 24.04 -4.65
C ASN A 74 3.91 22.61 -5.10
N LEU A 75 3.04 21.61 -4.90
CA LEU A 75 3.34 20.21 -5.26
C LEU A 75 3.80 20.07 -6.71
N ARG A 76 3.16 20.80 -7.63
CA ARG A 76 3.55 20.84 -9.03
C ARG A 76 5.00 21.29 -9.20
N LEU A 77 5.37 22.42 -8.60
CA LEU A 77 6.73 22.97 -8.63
C LEU A 77 7.73 21.99 -7.99
N LEU A 78 7.36 21.28 -6.94
CA LEU A 78 8.26 20.30 -6.31
C LEU A 78 8.47 19.05 -7.19
N MET A 79 7.45 18.62 -7.94
CA MET A 79 7.53 17.42 -8.78
C MET A 79 8.20 17.65 -10.13
N VAL A 80 7.93 18.78 -10.77
CA VAL A 80 8.45 19.09 -12.13
C VAL A 80 9.48 20.22 -12.11
N GLN A 81 9.82 20.76 -10.94
CA GLN A 81 10.70 21.92 -10.80
C GLN A 81 10.21 23.10 -11.65
N ALA A 82 11.13 23.87 -12.22
CA ALA A 82 10.85 25.03 -13.07
C ALA A 82 10.47 24.63 -14.52
N TYR A 83 9.80 23.49 -14.72
CA TYR A 83 9.40 23.06 -16.08
C TYR A 83 8.28 23.97 -16.63
N PRO A 84 8.44 24.56 -17.83
CA PRO A 84 7.48 25.50 -18.36
C PRO A 84 6.08 24.90 -18.53
N ASP A 85 5.08 25.63 -18.05
CA ASP A 85 3.67 25.20 -18.06
C ASP A 85 3.15 24.86 -19.46
N GLN A 86 3.51 25.70 -20.44
CA GLN A 86 3.17 25.51 -21.85
C GLN A 86 3.72 24.20 -22.46
N HIS A 87 4.71 23.57 -21.84
CA HIS A 87 5.32 22.34 -22.32
C HIS A 87 4.95 21.11 -21.51
N MET A 88 4.11 21.26 -20.47
CA MET A 88 3.76 20.17 -19.55
C MET A 88 3.15 18.95 -20.25
N TRP A 89 2.53 19.15 -21.42
CA TRP A 89 2.01 18.07 -22.25
C TRP A 89 3.08 17.03 -22.63
N ARG A 90 4.35 17.42 -22.76
CA ARG A 90 5.46 16.50 -23.06
C ARG A 90 5.69 15.49 -21.94
N VAL A 91 5.58 15.94 -20.69
CA VAL A 91 5.69 15.06 -19.50
C VAL A 91 4.56 14.04 -19.53
N TRP A 92 3.33 14.48 -19.80
CA TRP A 92 2.17 13.60 -19.90
C TRP A 92 2.27 12.60 -21.06
N VAL A 93 2.79 13.02 -22.21
CA VAL A 93 3.04 12.11 -23.34
C VAL A 93 4.07 11.05 -22.97
N SER A 94 5.19 11.41 -22.33
CA SER A 94 6.20 10.45 -21.88
C SER A 94 5.62 9.41 -20.91
N ILE A 95 4.84 9.86 -19.92
CA ILE A 95 4.13 8.95 -18.99
C ILE A 95 3.13 8.09 -19.76
N GLY A 96 2.40 8.67 -20.71
CA GLY A 96 1.45 7.95 -21.57
C GLY A 96 2.07 6.83 -22.37
N VAL A 97 3.24 7.07 -22.97
CA VAL A 97 4.00 6.03 -23.68
C VAL A 97 4.35 4.89 -22.72
N VAL A 98 4.86 5.19 -21.52
CA VAL A 98 5.19 4.17 -20.51
C VAL A 98 3.94 3.38 -20.09
N VAL A 99 2.83 4.05 -19.82
CA VAL A 99 1.56 3.41 -19.44
C VAL A 99 1.04 2.49 -20.54
N VAL A 100 1.02 2.95 -21.80
CA VAL A 100 0.56 2.17 -22.95
C VAL A 100 1.45 0.96 -23.19
N LEU A 101 2.77 1.13 -23.19
CA LEU A 101 3.71 0.01 -23.37
C LEU A 101 3.62 -1.00 -22.24
N THR A 102 3.43 -0.54 -20.99
CA THR A 102 3.23 -1.41 -19.83
C THR A 102 1.93 -2.21 -19.97
N ALA A 103 0.83 -1.54 -20.32
CA ALA A 103 -0.47 -2.18 -20.55
C ALA A 103 -0.42 -3.22 -21.68
N LEU A 104 0.23 -2.90 -22.80
CA LEU A 104 0.45 -3.84 -23.90
C LEU A 104 1.31 -5.03 -23.47
N SER A 105 2.40 -4.78 -22.74
CA SER A 105 3.28 -5.85 -22.24
C SER A 105 2.53 -6.83 -21.33
N LEU A 106 1.74 -6.30 -20.39
CA LEU A 106 0.88 -7.10 -19.52
C LEU A 106 -0.14 -7.93 -20.32
N ALA A 107 -0.72 -7.35 -21.37
CA ALA A 107 -1.70 -8.02 -22.22
C ALA A 107 -1.07 -9.14 -23.08
N VAL A 108 0.02 -8.85 -23.78
CA VAL A 108 0.68 -9.79 -24.70
C VAL A 108 1.26 -10.98 -23.94
N TRP A 109 1.80 -10.76 -22.75
CA TRP A 109 2.34 -11.82 -21.91
C TRP A 109 1.28 -12.49 -21.01
N ARG A 110 0.01 -12.07 -21.11
CA ARG A 110 -1.11 -12.55 -20.27
C ARG A 110 -0.71 -12.61 -18.79
N VAL A 111 -0.06 -11.55 -18.31
CA VAL A 111 0.39 -11.42 -16.92
C VAL A 111 -0.84 -11.29 -16.04
N GLY A 112 -1.41 -12.41 -15.61
CA GLY A 112 -2.70 -12.44 -14.94
C GLY A 112 -2.83 -13.67 -14.07
N GLY A 113 -2.30 -13.57 -12.84
CA GLY A 113 -2.54 -14.56 -11.82
C GLY A 113 -3.98 -14.50 -11.29
N ARG A 114 -4.38 -15.53 -10.55
CA ARG A 114 -5.58 -15.50 -9.73
C ARG A 114 -5.14 -15.47 -8.28
N THR A 115 -5.77 -14.60 -7.49
CA THR A 115 -5.57 -14.56 -6.05
C THR A 115 -6.80 -15.12 -5.36
N SER A 116 -6.58 -15.69 -4.17
CA SER A 116 -7.68 -16.15 -3.34
C SER A 116 -8.28 -14.99 -2.55
N GLY A 117 -9.60 -15.01 -2.36
CA GLY A 117 -10.28 -14.04 -1.50
C GLY A 117 -9.69 -14.01 -0.08
N ARG A 118 -9.14 -15.13 0.39
CA ARG A 118 -8.41 -15.26 1.66
C ARG A 118 -7.14 -14.42 1.70
N LYS A 119 -6.30 -14.49 0.66
CA LYS A 119 -5.07 -13.68 0.58
C LYS A 119 -5.43 -12.19 0.53
N LEU A 120 -6.41 -11.81 -0.29
CA LEU A 120 -6.86 -10.43 -0.42
C LEU A 120 -7.40 -9.85 0.89
N THR A 121 -8.34 -10.55 1.54
CA THR A 121 -8.91 -10.12 2.82
C THR A 121 -7.88 -10.15 3.95
N GLY A 122 -6.93 -11.09 3.92
CA GLY A 122 -5.78 -11.11 4.82
C GLY A 122 -4.91 -9.85 4.68
N ASN A 123 -4.63 -9.42 3.45
CA ASN A 123 -3.88 -8.18 3.20
C ASN A 123 -4.65 -6.95 3.68
N VAL A 124 -5.97 -6.88 3.44
CA VAL A 124 -6.82 -5.78 3.95
C VAL A 124 -6.79 -5.73 5.48
N MET A 125 -6.88 -6.88 6.15
CA MET A 125 -6.73 -6.97 7.61
C MET A 125 -5.34 -6.54 8.08
N ALA A 126 -4.28 -6.94 7.39
CA ALA A 126 -2.92 -6.56 7.72
C ALA A 126 -2.71 -5.05 7.57
N VAL A 127 -3.22 -4.44 6.50
CA VAL A 127 -3.17 -2.98 6.30
C VAL A 127 -3.98 -2.26 7.38
N GLY A 128 -5.19 -2.71 7.68
CA GLY A 128 -6.00 -2.15 8.76
C GLY A 128 -5.30 -2.26 10.13
N GLY A 129 -4.72 -3.41 10.44
CA GLY A 129 -3.94 -3.64 11.66
C GLY A 129 -2.67 -2.78 11.73
N LEU A 130 -2.01 -2.55 10.60
CA LEU A 130 -0.86 -1.64 10.52
C LEU A 130 -1.29 -0.20 10.78
N ILE A 131 -2.38 0.27 10.14
CA ILE A 131 -2.94 1.62 10.37
C ILE A 131 -3.33 1.78 11.84
N ALA A 132 -3.96 0.76 12.44
CA ALA A 132 -4.35 0.80 13.85
C ALA A 132 -3.13 0.86 14.78
N THR A 133 -2.10 0.06 14.51
CA THR A 133 -0.85 0.08 15.28
C THR A 133 -0.15 1.43 15.16
N ILE A 134 -0.09 2.01 13.94
CA ILE A 134 0.47 3.35 13.73
C ILE A 134 -0.35 4.40 14.46
N GLY A 135 -1.67 4.40 14.34
CA GLY A 135 -2.55 5.35 15.04
C GLY A 135 -2.44 5.25 16.56
N LEU A 136 -2.15 4.06 17.10
CA LEU A 136 -1.95 3.85 18.52
C LEU A 136 -0.58 4.36 19.01
N VAL A 137 0.48 4.11 18.23
CA VAL A 137 1.87 4.37 18.65
C VAL A 137 2.35 5.76 18.23
N ALA A 138 1.80 6.33 17.16
CA ALA A 138 2.17 7.64 16.64
C ALA A 138 2.00 8.73 17.71
N ALA A 139 2.86 9.75 17.63
CA ALA A 139 2.80 10.90 18.51
C ALA A 139 1.87 12.00 17.95
N PHE A 140 0.69 11.63 17.47
CA PHE A 140 -0.32 12.62 17.06
C PHE A 140 -1.03 13.22 18.28
N PRO A 141 -1.78 14.32 18.11
CA PRO A 141 -2.79 14.73 19.09
C PRO A 141 -3.73 13.57 19.41
N PHE A 142 -4.22 13.51 20.66
CA PHE A 142 -5.00 12.38 21.15
C PHE A 142 -6.21 12.04 20.26
N GLU A 143 -6.95 13.05 19.82
CA GLU A 143 -8.10 12.89 18.92
C GLU A 143 -7.71 12.18 17.62
N MET A 144 -6.59 12.59 17.02
CA MET A 144 -6.07 12.03 15.77
C MET A 144 -5.61 10.57 15.97
N ASN A 145 -4.95 10.25 17.09
CA ASN A 145 -4.60 8.87 17.42
C ASN A 145 -5.85 7.97 17.53
N VAL A 146 -6.90 8.43 18.21
CA VAL A 146 -8.17 7.71 18.34
C VAL A 146 -8.83 7.51 16.97
N THR A 147 -8.88 8.56 16.13
CA THR A 147 -9.46 8.47 14.78
C THR A 147 -8.71 7.46 13.91
N TRP A 148 -7.38 7.56 13.80
CA TRP A 148 -6.60 6.64 12.95
C TRP A 148 -6.63 5.20 13.46
N THR A 149 -6.61 5.01 14.79
CA THR A 149 -6.80 3.69 15.38
C THR A 149 -8.17 3.12 15.02
N GLY A 150 -9.23 3.93 15.14
CA GLY A 150 -10.59 3.56 14.76
C GLY A 150 -10.72 3.20 13.28
N ILE A 151 -10.13 4.00 12.37
CA ILE A 151 -10.09 3.72 10.93
C ILE A 151 -9.39 2.39 10.66
N GLY A 152 -8.21 2.16 11.26
CA GLY A 152 -7.47 0.91 11.08
C GLY A 152 -8.27 -0.31 11.53
N LEU A 153 -8.91 -0.23 12.70
CA LEU A 153 -9.78 -1.29 13.22
C LEU A 153 -11.01 -1.50 12.34
N ALA A 154 -11.63 -0.42 11.82
CA ALA A 154 -12.76 -0.52 10.90
C ALA A 154 -12.35 -1.22 9.58
N VAL A 155 -11.20 -0.86 8.99
CA VAL A 155 -10.68 -1.51 7.78
C VAL A 155 -10.37 -2.98 8.02
N ALA A 156 -9.73 -3.31 9.16
CA ALA A 156 -9.47 -4.70 9.52
C ALA A 156 -10.77 -5.48 9.77
N GLY A 157 -11.74 -4.87 10.46
CA GLY A 157 -13.06 -5.43 10.71
C GLY A 157 -13.84 -5.69 9.41
N LEU A 158 -13.79 -4.76 8.45
CA LEU A 158 -14.36 -4.95 7.11
C LEU A 158 -13.71 -6.12 6.38
N GLY A 159 -12.37 -6.20 6.40
CA GLY A 159 -11.65 -7.34 5.83
C GLY A 159 -12.09 -8.67 6.46
N TYR A 160 -12.20 -8.71 7.79
CA TYR A 160 -12.66 -9.88 8.53
C TYR A 160 -14.11 -10.26 8.18
N MET A 161 -15.02 -9.28 8.13
CA MET A 161 -16.42 -9.46 7.80
C MET A 161 -16.59 -10.02 6.38
N VAL A 162 -15.90 -9.43 5.40
CA VAL A 162 -15.91 -9.91 4.01
C VAL A 162 -15.38 -11.34 3.92
N ARG A 163 -14.30 -11.67 4.65
CA ARG A 163 -13.77 -13.03 4.73
C ARG A 163 -14.78 -14.01 5.32
N ARG A 164 -15.50 -13.60 6.38
CA ARG A 164 -16.52 -14.42 7.03
C ARG A 164 -17.69 -14.70 6.10
N MET A 165 -18.13 -13.71 5.33
CA MET A 165 -19.20 -13.85 4.32
C MET A 165 -18.79 -14.75 3.16
N MET A 166 -17.54 -14.65 2.70
CA MET A 166 -17.03 -15.52 1.62
C MET A 166 -16.88 -16.98 2.04
N GLY A 167 -16.72 -17.27 3.34
CA GLY A 167 -16.62 -18.64 3.86
C GLY A 167 -15.53 -19.46 3.16
N ASP A 168 -15.87 -20.66 2.71
CA ASP A 168 -14.94 -21.53 1.98
C ASP A 168 -14.62 -21.04 0.56
N ARG A 169 -15.48 -20.21 -0.05
CA ARG A 169 -15.20 -19.61 -1.37
C ARG A 169 -13.96 -18.71 -1.33
N ALA A 170 -13.60 -18.17 -0.16
CA ALA A 170 -12.38 -17.38 0.01
C ALA A 170 -11.10 -18.18 -0.25
N LYS A 171 -11.12 -19.51 -0.14
CA LYS A 171 -9.96 -20.36 -0.41
C LYS A 171 -9.69 -20.53 -1.91
N ILE A 172 -10.72 -20.33 -2.74
CA ILE A 172 -10.64 -20.55 -4.18
C ILE A 172 -9.89 -19.37 -4.82
N GLU A 173 -8.91 -19.67 -5.67
CA GLU A 173 -8.18 -18.67 -6.46
C GLU A 173 -9.01 -18.26 -7.69
N ASN A 174 -10.07 -17.48 -7.44
CA ASN A 174 -11.02 -17.06 -8.45
C ASN A 174 -11.01 -15.56 -8.78
N ILE A 175 -10.21 -14.75 -8.08
CA ILE A 175 -10.16 -13.31 -8.31
C ILE A 175 -8.99 -12.99 -9.23
N PRO A 176 -9.20 -12.45 -10.45
CA PRO A 176 -8.11 -12.04 -11.32
C PRO A 176 -7.30 -10.90 -10.68
N THR A 177 -6.00 -11.09 -10.49
CA THR A 177 -5.14 -10.10 -9.80
C THR A 177 -5.12 -8.75 -10.51
N LEU A 178 -5.09 -8.77 -11.85
CA LEU A 178 -5.15 -7.56 -12.66
C LEU A 178 -6.44 -6.76 -12.43
N ALA A 179 -7.57 -7.41 -12.18
CA ALA A 179 -8.81 -6.68 -11.90
C ALA A 179 -8.75 -5.97 -10.54
N VAL A 180 -8.08 -6.56 -9.55
CA VAL A 180 -7.83 -5.91 -8.26
C VAL A 180 -6.94 -4.69 -8.45
N VAL A 181 -5.83 -4.82 -9.17
CA VAL A 181 -4.92 -3.70 -9.46
C VAL A 181 -5.64 -2.61 -10.25
N ALA A 182 -6.38 -2.97 -11.30
CA ALA A 182 -7.20 -2.05 -12.08
C ALA A 182 -8.23 -1.31 -11.20
N GLY A 183 -8.93 -2.04 -10.32
CA GLY A 183 -9.87 -1.45 -9.37
C GLY A 183 -9.21 -0.46 -8.41
N LEU A 184 -8.00 -0.79 -7.90
CA LEU A 184 -7.22 0.13 -7.07
C LEU A 184 -6.78 1.38 -7.83
N LEU A 185 -6.36 1.24 -9.09
CA LEU A 185 -5.99 2.38 -9.94
C LEU A 185 -7.20 3.27 -10.25
N ILE A 186 -8.36 2.67 -10.56
CA ILE A 186 -9.61 3.42 -10.75
C ILE A 186 -9.98 4.16 -9.46
N GLY A 187 -9.91 3.50 -8.31
CA GLY A 187 -10.17 4.13 -7.01
C GLY A 187 -9.21 5.29 -6.73
N LEU A 188 -7.92 5.13 -7.04
CA LEU A 188 -6.92 6.17 -6.89
C LEU A 188 -7.23 7.39 -7.78
N VAL A 189 -7.54 7.17 -9.07
CA VAL A 189 -7.90 8.28 -9.98
C VAL A 189 -9.23 8.92 -9.57
N ALA A 190 -10.21 8.14 -9.14
CA ALA A 190 -11.50 8.65 -8.64
C ALA A 190 -11.31 9.49 -7.37
N SER A 191 -10.34 9.16 -6.52
CA SER A 191 -10.04 9.94 -5.30
C SER A 191 -9.67 11.40 -5.60
N LEU A 192 -9.10 11.69 -6.79
CA LEU A 192 -8.78 13.06 -7.21
C LEU A 192 -10.03 13.95 -7.36
N TRP A 193 -11.19 13.33 -7.57
CA TRP A 193 -12.47 14.03 -7.73
C TRP A 193 -13.22 14.19 -6.41
N VAL A 194 -13.04 13.24 -5.50
CA VAL A 194 -13.78 13.18 -4.23
C VAL A 194 -13.06 13.94 -3.13
N LEU A 195 -11.72 13.82 -3.06
CA LEU A 195 -10.94 14.45 -2.02
C LEU A 195 -10.76 15.93 -2.34
N GLN A 196 -11.15 16.78 -1.40
CA GLN A 196 -10.94 18.22 -1.50
C GLN A 196 -9.91 18.67 -0.47
N VAL A 197 -9.08 19.63 -0.88
CA VAL A 197 -7.99 20.16 -0.07
C VAL A 197 -8.12 21.68 0.05
N PRO A 198 -7.75 22.24 1.21
CA PRO A 198 -7.69 23.68 1.39
C PRO A 198 -6.52 24.26 0.58
N VAL A 199 -6.81 25.26 -0.25
CA VAL A 199 -5.82 26.00 -1.04
C VAL A 199 -5.89 27.47 -0.64
N PRO A 200 -4.76 28.19 -0.48
CA PRO A 200 -4.77 29.61 -0.14
C PRO A 200 -5.60 30.42 -1.13
N ASP A 201 -6.48 31.27 -0.60
CA ASP A 201 -7.28 32.21 -1.39
C ASP A 201 -6.39 33.36 -1.90
N PRO A 202 -6.33 33.59 -3.23
CA PRO A 202 -5.54 34.68 -3.82
C PRO A 202 -5.90 36.07 -3.28
N ASP A 203 -7.16 36.29 -2.89
CA ASP A 203 -7.69 37.62 -2.56
C ASP A 203 -7.58 37.95 -1.07
N THR A 204 -7.60 36.94 -0.19
CA THR A 204 -7.61 37.11 1.27
C THR A 204 -6.32 36.62 1.96
N GLY A 205 -5.37 36.09 1.19
CA GLY A 205 -4.04 35.68 1.64
C GLY A 205 -4.02 34.31 2.32
N ILE A 206 -2.86 33.95 2.89
CA ILE A 206 -2.53 32.59 3.37
C ILE A 206 -3.50 32.02 4.44
N ARG A 207 -4.32 32.88 5.08
CA ARG A 207 -5.20 32.49 6.19
C ARG A 207 -6.62 32.09 5.80
N ALA A 208 -7.12 32.52 4.64
CA ALA A 208 -8.38 32.02 4.13
C ALA A 208 -8.08 31.00 3.04
N ALA A 209 -8.71 29.82 3.15
CA ALA A 209 -8.51 28.73 2.24
C ALA A 209 -9.81 28.42 1.52
N THR A 210 -9.80 28.50 0.19
CA THR A 210 -10.86 27.95 -0.64
C THR A 210 -10.64 26.45 -0.77
N THR A 211 -11.74 25.70 -0.76
CA THR A 211 -11.66 24.24 -0.89
C THR A 211 -11.71 23.89 -2.38
N GLU A 212 -10.61 23.34 -2.89
CA GLU A 212 -10.53 22.85 -4.27
C GLU A 212 -10.32 21.34 -4.28
N PRO A 213 -10.82 20.60 -5.28
CA PRO A 213 -10.55 19.17 -5.32
C PRO A 213 -9.06 18.87 -5.58
N LEU A 214 -8.59 17.73 -5.12
CA LEU A 214 -7.18 17.37 -5.11
C LEU A 214 -6.60 17.43 -6.53
N ALA A 215 -5.46 18.12 -6.67
CA ALA A 215 -4.68 18.22 -7.90
C ALA A 215 -5.51 18.59 -9.15
N ASN A 216 -6.23 19.72 -9.09
CA ASN A 216 -7.17 20.17 -10.14
C ASN A 216 -6.61 20.13 -11.56
N THR A 217 -5.35 20.54 -11.73
CA THR A 217 -4.68 20.59 -13.04
C THR A 217 -4.31 19.23 -13.61
N THR A 218 -4.29 18.14 -12.82
CA THR A 218 -3.83 16.82 -13.25
C THR A 218 -4.93 15.76 -13.29
N ARG A 219 -6.16 16.08 -12.87
CA ARG A 219 -7.29 15.13 -12.89
C ARG A 219 -7.57 14.55 -14.27
N PHE A 220 -7.66 15.42 -15.28
CA PHE A 220 -7.90 15.00 -16.67
C PHE A 220 -6.74 14.20 -17.25
N PRO A 221 -5.47 14.64 -17.16
CA PRO A 221 -4.34 13.82 -17.61
C PRO A 221 -4.34 12.40 -17.03
N TRP A 222 -4.51 12.24 -15.70
CA TRP A 222 -4.56 10.92 -15.08
C TRP A 222 -5.72 10.05 -15.57
N MET A 223 -6.90 10.64 -15.75
CA MET A 223 -8.06 9.94 -16.31
C MET A 223 -7.78 9.46 -17.75
N PHE A 224 -7.22 10.31 -18.60
CA PHE A 224 -6.90 9.94 -19.98
C PHE A 224 -5.82 8.86 -20.06
N LEU A 225 -4.78 8.94 -19.21
CA LEU A 225 -3.76 7.90 -19.10
C LEU A 225 -4.36 6.55 -18.71
N LEU A 226 -5.27 6.55 -17.73
CA LEU A 226 -5.94 5.33 -17.29
C LEU A 226 -6.78 4.71 -18.41
N ILE A 227 -7.57 5.54 -19.12
CA ILE A 227 -8.35 5.10 -20.28
C ILE A 227 -7.44 4.55 -21.38
N ALA A 228 -6.36 5.26 -21.71
CA ALA A 228 -5.39 4.82 -22.71
C ALA A 228 -4.76 3.47 -22.33
N GLY A 229 -4.41 3.27 -21.06
CA GLY A 229 -3.92 1.99 -20.54
C GLY A 229 -4.94 0.86 -20.70
N PHE A 230 -6.21 1.07 -20.36
CA PHE A 230 -7.26 0.07 -20.54
C PHE A 230 -7.51 -0.28 -22.01
N VAL A 231 -7.55 0.73 -22.88
CA VAL A 231 -7.69 0.53 -24.33
C VAL A 231 -6.51 -0.25 -24.88
N ALA A 232 -5.28 0.14 -24.51
CA ALA A 232 -4.06 -0.53 -24.92
C ALA A 232 -4.03 -1.99 -24.47
N TYR A 233 -4.37 -2.26 -23.21
CA TYR A 233 -4.49 -3.63 -22.69
C TYR A 233 -5.52 -4.44 -23.49
N GLY A 234 -6.72 -3.89 -23.72
CA GLY A 234 -7.80 -4.55 -24.47
C GLY A 234 -7.51 -4.75 -25.96
N LEU A 235 -6.64 -3.94 -26.55
CA LEU A 235 -6.12 -4.17 -27.91
C LEU A 235 -5.05 -5.26 -27.89
N GLY A 236 -4.11 -5.20 -26.94
CA GLY A 236 -3.04 -6.18 -26.79
C GLY A 236 -3.53 -7.61 -26.60
N THR A 237 -4.67 -7.81 -25.91
CA THR A 237 -5.28 -9.13 -25.75
C THR A 237 -5.90 -9.69 -27.03
N ARG A 238 -6.13 -8.87 -28.06
CA ARG A 238 -6.71 -9.29 -29.36
C ARG A 238 -5.66 -9.58 -30.43
N ILE A 239 -4.40 -9.17 -30.22
CA ILE A 239 -3.33 -9.26 -31.23
C ILE A 239 -2.79 -10.71 -31.35
N ARG A 240 -3.21 -11.64 -30.48
CA ARG A 240 -2.78 -13.05 -30.48
C ARG A 240 -3.83 -13.97 -29.88
#